data_AF-A0A1U7NMM6-F1
#
_entry.id   AF-A0A1U7NMM6-F1
#
_cell.length_a   1.000
_cell.length_b   1.000
_cell.length_c   1.000
_cell.angle_alpha   90.00
_cell.angle_beta   90.00
_cell.angle_gamma   90.00
#
_symmetry.space_group_name_H-M   'P 1'
#
loop_
_entity.id
_entity.type
_entity.pdbx_description
1 polymer ?
#
loop_
_entity_poly.entity_id
_entity_poly.type
_entity_poly.pdbx_seq_one_letter_code
_entity_poly.pdbx_strand_id
1 'polypeptide(L)'
;MKNMQSFFSHFHIYSIWKALIWTIVLSFLYNLVYLFTYSSQLSSRSVYAIQVVLSLLSSIGMYWICTKVWTSQKEKLDFGTLLRVLILQGIYILLVSALLIPLALVAIEQNQMWLMVFMQLVSVFFLIFMIPFQLVYYYALFMGKRSFQEIKTYIFGVFKAHYKVILNMYCAMLLFMMAIDTLSGGTLSLAGGFNVPVIVHSLLYVGNPMFSWMMSLFLAMAANLPLGQMFMILFFLFMIGFLYAYLELNFVAFIQEKCNAYGTKRTQAHR
;
A
#
# COMPACT_ATOMS: atom_id res chain seq x y z
N MET A 1 -15.18 -19.42 -11.59
CA MET A 1 -16.26 -18.40 -11.65
C MET A 1 -16.93 -18.12 -10.29
N LYS A 2 -17.38 -19.10 -9.50
CA LYS A 2 -18.00 -18.85 -8.17
C LYS A 2 -17.13 -18.02 -7.19
N ASN A 3 -15.82 -18.21 -7.20
CA ASN A 3 -14.89 -17.45 -6.34
C ASN A 3 -14.68 -15.99 -6.81
N MET A 4 -14.80 -15.70 -8.11
CA MET A 4 -14.74 -14.32 -8.62
C MET A 4 -16.03 -13.55 -8.34
N GLN A 5 -17.20 -14.19 -8.45
CA GLN A 5 -18.46 -13.56 -8.04
C GLN A 5 -18.46 -13.22 -6.55
N SER A 6 -17.89 -14.08 -5.70
CA SER A 6 -17.63 -13.77 -4.29
C SER A 6 -16.62 -12.63 -4.09
N PHE A 7 -15.67 -12.41 -5.02
CA PHE A 7 -14.72 -11.30 -4.94
C PHE A 7 -15.44 -9.96 -5.15
N PHE A 8 -16.28 -9.87 -6.19
CA PHE A 8 -17.02 -8.65 -6.52
C PHE A 8 -18.21 -8.38 -5.60
N SER A 9 -18.76 -9.39 -4.92
CA SER A 9 -19.92 -9.23 -4.03
C SER A 9 -19.63 -8.46 -2.74
N HIS A 10 -18.35 -8.27 -2.38
CA HIS A 10 -17.95 -7.50 -1.20
C HIS A 10 -17.70 -6.01 -1.52
N PHE A 11 -17.93 -5.59 -2.78
CA PHE A 11 -17.66 -4.23 -3.20
C PHE A 11 -18.82 -3.28 -2.92
N HIS A 12 -18.57 -2.30 -2.05
CA HIS A 12 -19.57 -1.33 -1.60
C HIS A 12 -19.12 0.09 -1.93
N ILE A 13 -19.65 0.64 -3.03
CA ILE A 13 -19.34 2.01 -3.50
C ILE A 13 -19.77 3.07 -2.47
N TYR A 14 -20.96 2.92 -1.88
CA TYR A 14 -21.54 3.96 -1.04
C TYR A 14 -20.78 4.16 0.29
N SER A 15 -20.21 3.09 0.85
CA SER A 15 -19.46 3.16 2.11
C SER A 15 -18.06 3.76 1.93
N ILE A 16 -17.45 3.62 0.74
CA ILE A 16 -16.07 4.07 0.48
C ILE A 16 -15.98 5.40 -0.27
N TRP A 17 -17.07 5.95 -0.81
CA TRP A 17 -17.05 7.14 -1.67
C TRP A 17 -16.33 8.34 -1.04
N LYS A 18 -16.58 8.62 0.24
CA LYS A 18 -15.90 9.71 0.96
C LYS A 18 -14.39 9.45 1.08
N ALA A 19 -14.02 8.21 1.38
CA ALA A 19 -12.62 7.81 1.50
C ALA A 19 -11.92 7.90 0.13
N LEU A 20 -12.60 7.51 -0.96
CA LEU A 20 -12.11 7.61 -2.34
C LEU A 20 -11.79 9.04 -2.75
N ILE A 21 -12.68 10.00 -2.47
CA ILE A 21 -12.40 11.43 -2.74
C ILE A 21 -11.14 11.87 -1.98
N TRP A 22 -11.04 11.52 -0.70
CA TRP A 22 -9.88 11.88 0.11
C TRP A 22 -8.58 11.23 -0.36
N THR A 23 -8.62 9.97 -0.80
CA THR A 23 -7.48 9.28 -1.41
C THR A 23 -7.02 10.03 -2.66
N ILE A 24 -7.93 10.43 -3.53
CA ILE A 24 -7.60 11.19 -4.75
C ILE A 24 -6.98 12.55 -4.41
N VAL A 25 -7.56 13.29 -3.46
CA VAL A 25 -7.03 14.60 -3.03
C VAL A 25 -5.64 14.47 -2.41
N LEU A 26 -5.46 13.53 -1.48
CA LEU A 26 -4.17 13.28 -0.85
C LEU A 26 -3.14 12.86 -1.91
N SER A 27 -3.49 11.94 -2.80
CA SER A 27 -2.62 11.52 -3.89
C SER A 27 -2.20 12.73 -4.74
N PHE A 28 -3.13 13.59 -5.15
CA PHE A 28 -2.80 14.81 -5.88
C PHE A 28 -1.78 15.70 -5.13
N LEU A 29 -1.96 15.92 -3.83
CA LEU A 29 -1.03 16.69 -3.01
C LEU A 29 0.37 16.05 -2.92
N TYR A 30 0.47 14.74 -2.75
CA TYR A 30 1.75 14.02 -2.76
C TYR A 30 2.52 14.25 -4.06
N ASN A 31 1.82 14.25 -5.19
CA ASN A 31 2.45 14.41 -6.49
C ASN A 31 2.96 15.81 -6.76
N LEU A 32 2.27 16.83 -6.25
CA LEU A 32 2.81 18.19 -6.28
C LEU A 32 4.17 18.24 -5.58
N VAL A 33 4.29 17.63 -4.39
CA VAL A 33 5.57 17.61 -3.66
C VAL A 33 6.64 16.86 -4.44
N TYR A 34 6.32 15.70 -5.03
CA TYR A 34 7.27 14.98 -5.88
C TYR A 34 7.72 15.80 -7.09
N LEU A 35 6.78 16.44 -7.78
CA LEU A 35 7.06 17.28 -8.94
C LEU A 35 8.04 18.39 -8.58
N PHE A 36 7.77 19.13 -7.50
CA PHE A 36 8.66 20.18 -7.02
C PHE A 36 10.02 19.63 -6.57
N THR A 37 10.06 18.44 -5.99
CA THR A 37 11.31 17.80 -5.52
C THR A 37 12.23 17.44 -6.68
N TYR A 38 11.68 16.87 -7.75
CA TYR A 38 12.48 16.48 -8.91
C TYR A 38 12.78 17.63 -9.87
N SER A 39 11.92 18.66 -9.94
CA SER A 39 12.17 19.83 -10.78
C SER A 39 13.22 20.78 -10.20
N SER A 40 13.49 20.71 -8.90
CA SER A 40 14.36 21.67 -8.19
C SER A 40 15.85 21.30 -8.19
N GLN A 41 16.28 20.31 -8.99
CA GLN A 41 17.69 19.86 -9.09
C GLN A 41 18.36 19.63 -7.72
N LEU A 42 17.58 19.15 -6.75
CA LEU A 42 18.07 18.89 -5.40
C LEU A 42 19.12 17.78 -5.40
N SER A 43 20.04 17.83 -4.42
CA SER A 43 21.01 16.76 -4.21
C SER A 43 20.31 15.41 -3.93
N SER A 44 20.93 14.29 -4.30
CA SER A 44 20.36 12.95 -4.09
C SER A 44 20.00 12.67 -2.62
N ARG A 45 20.77 13.23 -1.67
CA ARG A 45 20.49 13.10 -0.23
C ARG A 45 19.21 13.84 0.17
N SER A 46 19.00 15.03 -0.38
CA SER A 46 17.80 15.83 -0.12
C SER A 46 16.56 15.16 -0.71
N VAL A 47 16.66 14.62 -1.92
CA VAL A 47 15.57 13.84 -2.56
C VAL A 47 15.21 12.63 -1.70
N TYR A 48 16.21 11.89 -1.22
CA TYR A 48 15.98 10.74 -0.33
C TYR A 48 15.34 11.14 1.01
N ALA A 49 15.79 12.24 1.63
CA ALA A 49 15.20 12.75 2.86
C ALA A 49 13.71 13.12 2.66
N ILE A 50 13.37 13.78 1.54
CA ILE A 50 11.98 14.11 1.20
C ILE A 50 11.16 12.84 1.00
N GLN A 51 11.69 11.83 0.29
CA GLN A 51 11.01 10.54 0.11
C GLN A 51 10.68 9.87 1.45
N VAL A 52 11.62 9.86 2.41
CA VAL A 52 11.38 9.32 3.77
C VAL A 52 10.24 10.08 4.46
N VAL A 53 10.28 11.41 4.44
CA VAL A 53 9.23 12.24 5.07
C VAL A 53 7.87 12.00 4.42
N LEU A 54 7.81 11.93 3.09
CA LEU A 54 6.57 11.65 2.35
C LEU A 54 6.04 10.24 2.64
N SER A 55 6.91 9.24 2.77
CA SER A 55 6.52 7.88 3.15
C SER A 55 5.86 7.84 4.54
N LEU A 56 6.43 8.56 5.50
CA LEU A 56 5.87 8.69 6.86
C LEU A 56 4.52 9.42 6.86
N LEU A 57 4.41 10.52 6.14
CA LEU A 57 3.15 11.23 5.97
C LEU A 57 2.09 10.36 5.27
N SER A 58 2.51 9.53 4.30
CA SER A 58 1.62 8.67 3.53
C SER A 58 1.01 7.59 4.41
N SER A 59 1.80 7.02 5.33
CA SER A 59 1.32 6.11 6.37
C SER A 59 0.26 6.75 7.28
N ILE A 60 0.45 8.01 7.70
CA ILE A 60 -0.56 8.77 8.45
C ILE A 60 -1.83 8.98 7.61
N GLY A 61 -1.68 9.41 6.36
CA GLY A 61 -2.78 9.63 5.43
C GLY A 61 -3.59 8.34 5.19
N MET A 62 -2.91 7.21 5.01
CA MET A 62 -3.52 5.90 4.85
C MET A 62 -4.30 5.49 6.10
N TYR A 63 -3.71 5.63 7.30
CA TYR A 63 -4.41 5.35 8.55
C TYR A 63 -5.69 6.19 8.65
N TRP A 64 -5.60 7.49 8.34
CA TRP A 64 -6.76 8.38 8.35
C TRP A 64 -7.84 7.96 7.35
N ILE A 65 -7.47 7.61 6.12
CA ILE A 65 -8.41 7.07 5.11
C ILE A 65 -9.09 5.80 5.63
N CYS A 66 -8.34 4.90 6.26
CA CYS A 66 -8.91 3.68 6.83
C CYS A 66 -9.98 4.00 7.87
N THR A 67 -9.76 5.00 8.74
CA THR A 67 -10.80 5.44 9.71
C THR A 67 -12.06 6.01 9.06
N LYS A 68 -11.98 6.48 7.80
CA LYS A 68 -13.15 6.96 7.04
C LYS A 68 -13.93 5.82 6.39
N VAL A 69 -13.26 4.72 6.07
CA VAL A 69 -13.91 3.50 5.58
C VAL A 69 -14.57 2.74 6.72
N TRP A 70 -13.90 2.69 7.89
CA TRP A 70 -14.35 1.87 9.00
C TRP A 70 -15.52 2.47 9.78
N THR A 71 -16.57 1.66 9.92
CA THR A 71 -17.85 2.03 10.54
C THR A 71 -17.99 1.40 11.93
N SER A 72 -17.24 1.89 12.91
CA SER A 72 -17.41 1.55 14.33
C SER A 72 -16.69 2.61 15.17
N GLN A 73 -17.40 3.34 16.04
CA GLN A 73 -16.89 4.29 17.03
C GLN A 73 -15.72 5.20 16.58
N LYS A 74 -16.02 6.49 16.38
CA LYS A 74 -15.04 7.54 16.03
C LYS A 74 -13.92 7.64 17.09
N GLU A 75 -12.86 6.86 16.97
CA GLU A 75 -11.64 7.14 17.72
C GLU A 75 -11.03 8.43 17.16
N LYS A 76 -10.64 9.34 18.05
CA LYS A 76 -9.88 10.54 17.66
C LYS A 76 -8.45 10.09 17.37
N LEU A 77 -7.84 10.63 16.31
CA LEU A 77 -6.40 10.50 16.04
C LEU A 77 -5.62 11.06 17.24
N ASP A 78 -5.29 10.19 18.19
CA ASP A 78 -4.45 10.54 19.32
C ASP A 78 -2.97 10.47 18.90
N PHE A 79 -2.13 11.29 19.54
CA PHE A 79 -0.69 11.32 19.28
C PHE A 79 -0.05 9.94 19.49
N GLY A 80 -0.51 9.19 20.51
CA GLY A 80 -0.02 7.84 20.77
C GLY A 80 -0.29 6.86 19.63
N THR A 81 -1.41 7.01 18.92
CA THR A 81 -1.76 6.19 17.75
C THR A 81 -0.94 6.60 16.53
N LEU A 82 -0.79 7.89 16.29
CA LEU A 82 0.04 8.42 15.20
C LEU A 82 1.50 7.98 15.34
N LEU A 83 2.06 8.05 16.54
CA LEU A 83 3.44 7.62 16.80
C LEU A 83 3.64 6.14 16.45
N ARG A 84 2.66 5.28 16.74
CA ARG A 84 2.71 3.85 16.45
C ARG A 84 2.60 3.54 14.95
N VAL A 85 1.74 4.26 14.26
CA VAL A 85 1.64 4.23 12.79
C VAL A 85 2.99 4.60 12.16
N LEU A 86 3.64 5.64 12.68
CA LEU A 86 4.96 6.09 12.23
C LEU A 86 6.07 5.09 12.58
N ILE A 87 6.06 4.48 13.77
CA ILE A 87 7.04 3.47 14.17
C ILE A 87 6.97 2.26 13.21
N LEU A 88 5.77 1.76 12.91
CA LEU A 88 5.62 0.65 11.98
C LEU A 88 6.17 1.01 10.59
N GLN A 89 5.83 2.21 10.09
CA GLN A 89 6.33 2.68 8.80
C GLN A 89 7.86 2.84 8.80
N GLY A 90 8.43 3.39 9.88
CA GLY A 90 9.86 3.53 10.05
C GLY A 90 10.59 2.19 10.05
N ILE A 91 10.01 1.16 10.66
CA ILE A 91 10.54 -0.21 10.61
C ILE A 91 10.56 -0.73 9.16
N TYR A 92 9.48 -0.53 8.40
CA TYR A 92 9.44 -0.95 7.00
C TYR A 92 10.44 -0.19 6.12
N ILE A 93 10.58 1.12 6.33
CA ILE A 93 11.58 1.94 5.65
C ILE A 93 12.99 1.40 5.95
N LEU A 94 13.32 1.16 7.22
CA LEU A 94 14.63 0.62 7.58
C LEU A 94 14.87 -0.75 6.95
N LEU A 95 13.89 -1.64 7.02
CA LEU A 95 14.04 -2.99 6.50
C LEU A 95 14.26 -2.99 4.99
N VAL A 96 13.47 -2.23 4.25
CA VAL A 96 13.55 -2.27 2.79
C VAL A 96 14.71 -1.44 2.27
N SER A 97 14.95 -0.27 2.82
CA SER A 97 15.92 0.68 2.27
C SER A 97 17.32 0.50 2.82
N ALA A 98 17.44 0.09 4.09
CA ALA A 98 18.75 -0.13 4.69
C ALA A 98 19.24 -1.57 4.52
N LEU A 99 18.35 -2.54 4.30
CA LEU A 99 18.74 -3.94 4.10
C LEU A 99 18.40 -4.42 2.68
N LEU A 100 17.11 -4.46 2.33
CA LEU A 100 16.67 -5.21 1.16
C LEU A 100 17.21 -4.63 -0.16
N ILE A 101 17.20 -3.32 -0.36
CA ILE A 101 17.73 -2.67 -1.55
C ILE A 101 19.26 -2.77 -1.65
N PRO A 102 20.04 -2.41 -0.61
CA PRO A 102 21.49 -2.56 -0.67
C PRO A 102 21.94 -3.99 -0.96
N LEU A 103 21.34 -5.00 -0.32
CA LEU A 103 21.66 -6.40 -0.60
C LEU A 103 21.30 -6.81 -2.03
N ALA A 104 20.17 -6.34 -2.56
CA ALA A 104 19.78 -6.60 -3.94
C ALA A 104 20.76 -5.97 -4.95
N LEU A 105 21.23 -4.75 -4.68
CA LEU A 105 22.22 -4.07 -5.52
C LEU A 105 23.57 -4.80 -5.52
N VAL A 106 24.07 -5.21 -4.36
CA VAL A 106 25.32 -6.00 -4.26
C VAL A 106 25.19 -7.32 -5.04
N ALA A 107 24.03 -7.99 -4.96
CA ALA A 107 23.80 -9.22 -5.70
C ALA A 107 23.87 -9.02 -7.22
N ILE A 108 23.36 -7.89 -7.71
CA ILE A 108 23.41 -7.49 -9.13
C ILE A 108 24.86 -7.16 -9.53
N GLU A 109 25.55 -6.33 -8.76
CA GLU A 109 26.93 -5.90 -9.05
C GLU A 109 27.92 -7.09 -9.09
N GLN A 110 27.73 -8.07 -8.20
CA GLN A 110 28.58 -9.26 -8.15
C GLN A 110 28.11 -10.40 -9.07
N ASN A 111 27.05 -10.18 -9.86
CA ASN A 111 26.45 -11.18 -10.75
C ASN A 111 26.14 -12.53 -10.06
N GLN A 112 25.75 -12.48 -8.78
CA GLN A 112 25.47 -13.66 -7.98
C GLN A 112 24.01 -14.10 -8.15
N MET A 113 23.75 -15.00 -9.10
CA MET A 113 22.40 -15.46 -9.44
C MET A 113 21.63 -16.01 -8.23
N TRP A 114 22.27 -16.82 -7.38
CA TRP A 114 21.61 -17.42 -6.21
C TRP A 114 21.13 -16.36 -5.21
N LEU A 115 21.94 -15.31 -4.99
CA LEU A 115 21.62 -14.22 -4.08
C LEU A 115 20.51 -13.34 -4.67
N MET A 116 20.54 -13.08 -5.97
CA MET A 116 19.45 -12.37 -6.66
C MET A 116 18.11 -13.10 -6.51
N VAL A 117 18.08 -14.42 -6.73
CA VAL A 117 16.85 -15.22 -6.56
C VAL A 117 16.38 -15.19 -5.11
N PHE A 118 17.30 -15.34 -4.16
CA PHE A 118 16.96 -15.23 -2.73
C PHE A 118 16.35 -13.87 -2.39
N MET A 119 16.96 -12.77 -2.83
CA MET A 119 16.45 -11.42 -2.59
C MET A 119 15.07 -11.21 -3.21
N GLN A 120 14.85 -11.68 -4.44
CA GLN A 120 13.53 -11.64 -5.09
C GLN A 120 12.46 -12.37 -4.27
N LEU A 121 12.76 -13.58 -3.77
CA LEU A 121 11.82 -14.35 -2.96
C LEU A 121 11.49 -13.66 -1.62
N VAL A 122 12.51 -13.10 -0.95
CA VAL A 122 12.31 -12.32 0.28
C VAL A 122 11.45 -11.08 0.00
N SER A 123 11.68 -10.39 -1.11
CA SER A 123 10.87 -9.23 -1.49
C SER A 123 9.43 -9.62 -1.82
N VAL A 124 9.19 -10.75 -2.49
CA VAL A 124 7.83 -11.27 -2.75
C VAL A 124 7.11 -11.54 -1.43
N PHE A 125 7.81 -12.14 -0.47
CA PHE A 125 7.25 -12.34 0.87
C PHE A 125 6.86 -11.00 1.51
N PHE A 126 7.75 -10.00 1.48
CA PHE A 126 7.42 -8.67 1.98
C PHE A 126 6.21 -8.07 1.28
N LEU A 127 6.16 -8.12 -0.05
CA LEU A 127 5.06 -7.60 -0.86
C LEU A 127 3.72 -8.20 -0.45
N ILE A 128 3.64 -9.52 -0.27
CA ILE A 128 2.40 -10.24 0.04
C ILE A 128 1.91 -9.95 1.47
N PHE A 129 2.83 -9.80 2.44
CA PHE A 129 2.45 -9.72 3.85
C PHE A 129 2.36 -8.29 4.40
N MET A 130 3.09 -7.33 3.84
CA MET A 130 3.21 -5.98 4.40
C MET A 130 1.86 -5.28 4.52
N ILE A 131 1.10 -5.17 3.43
CA ILE A 131 -0.16 -4.41 3.44
C ILE A 131 -1.26 -5.09 4.27
N PRO A 132 -1.53 -6.41 4.14
CA PRO A 132 -2.50 -7.08 5.00
C PRO A 132 -2.15 -6.95 6.48
N PHE A 133 -0.87 -7.10 6.84
CA PHE A 133 -0.43 -6.93 8.23
C PHE A 133 -0.66 -5.50 8.71
N GLN A 134 -0.25 -4.50 7.91
CA GLN A 134 -0.40 -3.08 8.24
C GLN A 134 -1.87 -2.70 8.46
N LEU A 135 -2.79 -3.19 7.63
CA LEU A 135 -4.22 -2.92 7.78
C LEU A 135 -4.82 -3.56 9.04
N VAL A 136 -4.46 -4.80 9.37
CA VAL A 136 -4.92 -5.44 10.62
C VAL A 136 -4.31 -4.74 11.84
N TYR A 137 -3.04 -4.31 11.77
CA TYR A 137 -2.39 -3.52 12.80
C TYR A 137 -3.11 -2.19 13.02
N TYR A 138 -3.41 -1.45 11.94
CA TYR A 138 -4.19 -0.21 11.99
C TYR A 138 -5.59 -0.45 12.56
N TYR A 139 -6.25 -1.54 12.19
CA TYR A 139 -7.55 -1.86 12.77
C TYR A 139 -7.47 -2.16 14.27
N ALA A 140 -6.41 -2.83 14.73
CA ALA A 140 -6.18 -3.06 16.15
C ALA A 140 -6.00 -1.74 16.92
N LEU A 141 -5.25 -0.79 16.33
CA LEU A 141 -5.09 0.55 16.89
C LEU A 141 -6.43 1.30 16.94
N PHE A 142 -7.21 1.24 15.85
CA PHE A 142 -8.54 1.84 15.76
C PHE A 142 -9.53 1.30 16.80
N MET A 143 -9.38 0.05 17.20
CA MET A 143 -10.15 -0.58 18.29
C MET A 143 -9.62 -0.21 19.69
N GLY A 144 -8.70 0.74 19.80
CA GLY A 144 -8.11 1.20 21.06
C GLY A 144 -7.16 0.20 21.72
N LYS A 145 -6.61 -0.79 20.98
CA LYS A 145 -5.61 -1.71 21.53
C LYS A 145 -4.28 -0.99 21.70
N ARG A 146 -3.83 -0.83 22.96
CA ARG A 146 -2.65 -0.03 23.29
C ARG A 146 -1.47 -0.87 23.80
N SER A 147 -1.66 -2.07 24.36
CA SER A 147 -0.50 -2.88 24.73
C SER A 147 0.11 -3.58 23.51
N PHE A 148 1.44 -3.68 23.45
CA PHE A 148 2.13 -4.47 22.42
C PHE A 148 1.66 -5.94 22.42
N GLN A 149 1.44 -6.51 23.61
CA GLN A 149 0.94 -7.87 23.75
C GLN A 149 -0.50 -8.01 23.24
N GLU A 150 -1.36 -7.01 23.50
CA GLU A 150 -2.74 -7.01 23.00
C GLU A 150 -2.79 -6.92 21.47
N ILE A 151 -2.01 -6.01 20.87
CA ILE A 151 -1.93 -5.85 19.42
C ILE A 151 -1.40 -7.13 18.80
N LYS A 152 -0.30 -7.68 19.33
CA LYS A 152 0.28 -8.94 18.86
C LYS A 152 -0.76 -10.06 18.91
N THR A 153 -1.40 -10.26 20.05
CA THR A 153 -2.41 -11.31 20.24
C THR A 153 -3.59 -11.13 19.29
N TYR A 154 -4.02 -9.90 19.07
CA TYR A 154 -5.11 -9.58 18.15
C TYR A 154 -4.74 -9.91 16.71
N ILE A 155 -3.59 -9.44 16.22
CA ILE A 155 -3.11 -9.70 14.87
C ILE A 155 -2.96 -11.20 14.64
N PHE A 156 -2.26 -11.91 15.54
CA PHE A 156 -2.11 -13.36 15.43
C PHE A 156 -3.46 -14.08 15.48
N GLY A 157 -4.42 -13.62 16.29
CA GLY A 157 -5.77 -14.16 16.35
C GLY A 157 -6.54 -14.02 15.03
N VAL A 158 -6.52 -12.82 14.43
CA VAL A 158 -7.17 -12.53 13.15
C VAL A 158 -6.54 -13.33 12.03
N PHE A 159 -5.20 -13.35 11.93
CA PHE A 159 -4.52 -14.16 10.92
C PHE A 159 -4.78 -15.66 11.17
N LYS A 160 -4.72 -16.18 12.39
CA LYS A 160 -5.03 -17.59 12.64
C LYS A 160 -6.44 -17.98 12.18
N ALA A 161 -7.42 -17.11 12.38
CA ALA A 161 -8.80 -17.36 11.98
C ALA A 161 -9.06 -17.14 10.48
N HIS A 162 -8.41 -16.17 9.85
CA HIS A 162 -8.79 -15.66 8.53
C HIS A 162 -7.62 -15.50 7.53
N TYR A 163 -6.39 -15.95 7.84
CA TYR A 163 -5.20 -15.68 7.00
C TYR A 163 -5.39 -16.12 5.56
N LYS A 164 -5.95 -17.32 5.30
CA LYS A 164 -6.11 -17.83 3.95
C LYS A 164 -6.96 -16.89 3.11
N VAL A 165 -8.07 -16.41 3.68
CA VAL A 165 -9.01 -15.56 2.96
C VAL A 165 -8.41 -14.16 2.76
N ILE A 166 -7.79 -13.58 3.79
CA ILE A 166 -7.16 -12.26 3.74
C ILE A 166 -6.04 -12.25 2.69
N LEU A 167 -5.12 -13.22 2.75
CA LEU A 167 -3.98 -13.29 1.83
C LEU A 167 -4.43 -13.65 0.42
N ASN A 168 -5.35 -14.60 0.23
CA ASN A 168 -5.82 -14.95 -1.12
C ASN A 168 -6.52 -13.78 -1.79
N MET A 169 -7.32 -13.00 -1.05
CA MET A 169 -7.97 -11.80 -1.56
C MET A 169 -6.94 -10.75 -1.97
N TYR A 170 -5.93 -10.51 -1.13
CA TYR A 170 -4.86 -9.56 -1.41
C TYR A 170 -4.00 -10.00 -2.60
N CYS A 171 -3.60 -11.27 -2.66
CA CYS A 171 -2.85 -11.83 -3.79
C CYS A 171 -3.66 -11.76 -5.09
N ALA A 172 -4.96 -12.06 -5.06
CA ALA A 172 -5.82 -11.93 -6.24
C ALA A 172 -5.90 -10.47 -6.72
N MET A 173 -6.03 -9.52 -5.79
CA MET A 173 -6.02 -8.09 -6.09
C MET A 173 -4.66 -7.65 -6.68
N LEU A 174 -3.55 -8.06 -6.07
CA LEU A 174 -2.20 -7.78 -6.57
C LEU A 174 -1.98 -8.34 -7.98
N LEU A 175 -2.36 -9.59 -8.24
CA LEU A 175 -2.27 -10.20 -9.57
C LEU A 175 -3.12 -9.46 -10.60
N PHE A 176 -4.33 -9.03 -10.22
CA PHE A 176 -5.19 -8.25 -11.08
C PHE A 176 -4.59 -6.88 -11.41
N MET A 177 -4.04 -6.18 -10.41
CA MET A 177 -3.33 -4.91 -10.61
C MET A 177 -2.10 -5.10 -11.50
N MET A 178 -1.28 -6.14 -11.26
CA MET A 178 -0.12 -6.45 -12.11
C MET A 178 -0.53 -6.78 -13.56
N ALA A 179 -1.66 -7.45 -13.77
CA ALA A 179 -2.17 -7.73 -15.11
C ALA A 179 -2.58 -6.45 -15.84
N ILE A 180 -3.30 -5.53 -15.17
CA ILE A 180 -3.65 -4.22 -15.73
C ILE A 180 -2.38 -3.42 -16.03
N ASP A 181 -1.45 -3.38 -15.07
CA ASP A 181 -0.20 -2.64 -15.21
C ASP A 181 0.65 -3.17 -16.38
N THR A 182 0.70 -4.50 -16.56
CA THR A 182 1.38 -5.13 -17.70
C THR A 182 0.74 -4.74 -19.03
N LEU A 183 -0.59 -4.70 -19.10
CA LEU A 183 -1.33 -4.27 -20.29
C LEU A 183 -1.16 -2.77 -20.58
N SER A 184 -0.98 -1.95 -19.54
CA SER A 184 -0.76 -0.51 -19.68
C SER A 184 0.70 -0.11 -19.83
N GLY A 185 1.65 -1.05 -19.82
CA GLY A 185 3.08 -0.77 -19.86
C GLY A 185 3.61 -0.02 -18.63
N GLY A 186 2.99 -0.25 -17.47
CA GLY A 186 3.23 0.48 -16.23
C GLY A 186 4.48 0.04 -15.46
N THR A 187 4.63 0.57 -14.24
CA THR A 187 5.83 0.43 -13.39
C THR A 187 5.89 -0.89 -12.61
N LEU A 188 4.79 -1.63 -12.52
CA LEU A 188 4.69 -2.98 -11.95
C LEU A 188 4.76 -4.08 -13.02
N SER A 189 4.98 -3.69 -14.28
CA SER A 189 4.80 -4.52 -15.46
C SER A 189 5.84 -5.63 -15.57
N LEU A 190 5.37 -6.81 -15.93
CA LEU A 190 6.23 -7.94 -16.31
C LEU A 190 7.06 -7.64 -17.58
N ALA A 191 6.66 -6.65 -18.38
CA ALA A 191 7.32 -6.29 -19.64
C ALA A 191 8.69 -5.60 -19.46
N GLY A 192 8.92 -4.95 -18.31
CA GLY A 192 10.19 -4.28 -17.98
C GLY A 192 11.20 -5.14 -17.21
N GLY A 193 10.86 -6.40 -16.93
CA GLY A 193 11.59 -7.27 -16.00
C GLY A 193 11.13 -7.06 -14.55
N PHE A 194 10.66 -8.13 -13.91
CA PHE A 194 10.09 -8.08 -12.56
C PHE A 194 11.20 -7.96 -11.50
N ASN A 195 11.47 -6.73 -11.05
CA ASN A 195 12.39 -6.45 -9.94
C ASN A 195 11.60 -6.16 -8.66
N VAL A 196 11.29 -7.22 -7.91
CA VAL A 196 10.46 -7.13 -6.70
C VAL A 196 11.08 -6.27 -5.61
N PRO A 197 12.40 -6.29 -5.34
CA PRO A 197 13.04 -5.34 -4.45
C PRO A 197 12.67 -3.88 -4.74
N VAL A 198 12.77 -3.48 -6.01
CA VAL A 198 12.45 -2.10 -6.45
C VAL A 198 10.96 -1.82 -6.31
N ILE A 199 10.09 -2.78 -6.63
CA ILE A 199 8.63 -2.63 -6.44
C ILE A 199 8.29 -2.41 -4.97
N VAL A 200 8.86 -3.20 -4.07
CA VAL A 200 8.64 -3.08 -2.61
C VAL A 200 9.15 -1.72 -2.11
N HIS A 201 10.31 -1.27 -2.59
CA HIS A 201 10.82 0.07 -2.28
C HIS A 201 9.89 1.18 -2.79
N SER A 202 9.43 1.09 -4.03
CA SER A 202 8.48 2.05 -4.61
C SER A 202 7.17 2.10 -3.84
N LEU A 203 6.61 0.95 -3.44
CA LEU A 203 5.41 0.89 -2.58
C LEU A 203 5.62 1.46 -1.18
N LEU A 204 6.86 1.50 -0.68
CA LEU A 204 7.17 2.13 0.59
C LEU A 204 7.28 3.65 0.47
N TYR A 205 7.97 4.13 -0.55
CA TYR A 205 8.30 5.55 -0.67
C TYR A 205 7.26 6.35 -1.43
N VAL A 206 6.80 5.83 -2.55
CA VAL A 206 5.80 6.45 -3.41
C VAL A 206 4.38 6.26 -2.85
N GLY A 207 4.27 5.50 -1.76
CA GLY A 207 3.07 5.32 -0.96
C GLY A 207 2.51 3.91 -1.10
N ASN A 208 1.66 3.55 -0.12
CA ASN A 208 0.77 2.39 -0.21
C ASN A 208 0.13 2.31 -1.61
N PRO A 209 -0.31 1.14 -2.10
CA PRO A 209 -0.82 1.06 -3.47
C PRO A 209 -1.99 2.05 -3.75
N MET A 210 -2.63 2.59 -2.70
CA MET A 210 -3.64 3.68 -2.73
C MET A 210 -3.11 5.00 -3.29
N PHE A 211 -1.79 5.20 -3.29
CA PHE A 211 -1.13 6.46 -3.60
C PHE A 211 -0.05 6.35 -4.70
N SER A 212 0.42 5.14 -5.02
CA SER A 212 1.68 4.94 -5.78
C SER A 212 1.58 5.16 -7.29
N TRP A 213 0.38 5.11 -7.88
CA TRP A 213 0.18 5.09 -9.33
C TRP A 213 0.39 6.46 -10.02
N MET A 214 0.44 7.56 -9.26
CA MET A 214 0.64 8.89 -9.80
C MET A 214 2.14 9.25 -10.02
N MET A 215 3.10 8.39 -9.68
CA MET A 215 4.50 8.60 -10.13
C MET A 215 4.65 8.37 -11.65
N SER A 216 3.79 7.55 -12.24
CA SER A 216 3.72 7.40 -13.70
C SER A 216 3.27 8.69 -14.41
N LEU A 217 2.49 9.55 -13.72
CA LEU A 217 2.12 10.89 -14.19
C LEU A 217 3.37 11.79 -14.31
N PHE A 218 4.35 11.61 -13.42
CA PHE A 218 5.63 12.33 -13.43
C PHE A 218 6.56 11.85 -14.56
N LEU A 219 6.65 10.54 -14.81
CA LEU A 219 7.41 9.99 -15.95
C LEU A 219 6.85 10.45 -17.30
N ALA A 220 5.53 10.58 -17.42
CA ALA A 220 4.88 11.11 -18.62
C ALA A 220 5.16 12.61 -18.86
N MET A 221 5.24 13.42 -17.79
CA MET A 221 5.63 14.83 -17.89
C MET A 221 7.11 15.03 -18.23
N ALA A 222 7.98 14.10 -17.83
CA ALA A 222 9.42 14.16 -18.10
C ALA A 222 9.81 13.86 -19.56
N ALA A 223 8.88 13.39 -20.40
CA ALA A 223 9.17 12.85 -21.73
C ALA A 223 9.07 13.86 -22.91
N ASN A 224 8.95 15.18 -22.67
CA ASN A 224 8.83 16.19 -23.74
C ASN A 224 7.74 15.88 -24.79
N LEU A 225 6.63 15.29 -24.37
CA LEU A 225 5.56 14.88 -25.28
C LEU A 225 4.70 16.08 -25.73
N PRO A 226 4.09 16.03 -26.93
CA PRO A 226 3.10 17.01 -27.35
C PRO A 226 1.93 17.10 -26.36
N LEU A 227 1.41 18.31 -26.13
CA LEU A 227 0.38 18.61 -25.13
C LEU A 227 -0.83 17.64 -25.17
N GLY A 228 -1.31 17.31 -26.37
CA GLY A 228 -2.44 16.36 -26.55
C GLY A 228 -2.13 14.94 -26.09
N GLN A 229 -0.90 14.46 -26.27
CA GLN A 229 -0.46 13.15 -25.80
C GLN A 229 -0.27 13.15 -24.28
N MET A 230 0.20 14.27 -23.71
CA MET A 230 0.26 14.43 -22.25
C MET A 230 -1.14 14.30 -21.64
N PHE A 231 -2.14 15.01 -22.16
CA PHE A 231 -3.52 14.91 -21.64
C PHE A 231 -4.10 13.50 -21.74
N MET A 232 -3.88 12.79 -22.85
CA MET A 232 -4.34 11.40 -22.99
C MET A 232 -3.66 10.48 -21.96
N ILE A 233 -2.35 10.58 -21.79
CA ILE A 233 -1.61 9.75 -20.82
C ILE A 233 -2.06 10.08 -19.39
N LEU A 234 -2.22 11.36 -19.05
CA LEU A 234 -2.73 11.81 -17.75
C LEU A 234 -4.12 11.23 -17.47
N PHE A 235 -5.01 11.23 -18.46
CA PHE A 235 -6.36 10.68 -18.34
C PHE A 235 -6.35 9.17 -18.14
N PHE A 236 -5.58 8.43 -18.94
CA PHE A 236 -5.46 6.97 -18.79
C PHE A 236 -4.88 6.58 -17.43
N LEU A 237 -3.83 7.27 -16.98
CA LEU A 237 -3.24 7.06 -15.66
C LEU A 237 -4.25 7.38 -14.56
N PHE A 238 -5.02 8.46 -14.68
CA PHE A 238 -6.10 8.79 -13.75
C PHE A 238 -7.15 7.67 -13.65
N MET A 239 -7.57 7.09 -14.78
CA MET A 239 -8.54 5.99 -14.78
C MET A 239 -8.00 4.72 -14.10
N ILE A 240 -6.77 4.30 -14.45
CA ILE A 240 -6.12 3.13 -13.84
C ILE A 240 -5.96 3.36 -12.32
N GLY A 241 -5.54 4.56 -11.96
CA GLY A 241 -5.36 4.95 -10.59
C GLY A 241 -6.62 4.98 -9.74
N PHE A 242 -7.70 5.54 -10.31
CA PHE A 242 -9.02 5.50 -9.70
C PHE A 242 -9.46 4.05 -9.44
N LEU A 243 -9.23 3.15 -10.41
CA LEU A 243 -9.53 1.74 -10.25
C LEU A 243 -8.71 1.09 -9.12
N TYR A 244 -7.42 1.39 -9.00
CA TYR A 244 -6.58 0.86 -7.92
C TYR A 244 -7.06 1.34 -6.56
N ALA A 245 -7.27 2.65 -6.40
CA ALA A 245 -7.80 3.24 -5.18
C ALA A 245 -9.16 2.63 -4.79
N TYR A 246 -10.03 2.39 -5.78
CA TYR A 246 -11.30 1.71 -5.57
C TYR A 246 -11.12 0.29 -5.04
N LEU A 247 -10.27 -0.53 -5.67
CA LEU A 247 -10.04 -1.91 -5.26
C LEU A 247 -9.48 -2.00 -3.84
N GLU A 248 -8.52 -1.14 -3.50
CA GLU A 248 -7.91 -1.17 -2.18
C GLU A 248 -8.82 -0.66 -1.08
N LEU A 249 -9.63 0.37 -1.34
CA LEU A 249 -10.59 0.86 -0.35
C LEU A 249 -11.63 -0.20 -0.01
N ASN A 250 -11.99 -1.00 -1.00
CA ASN A 250 -12.80 -2.17 -0.77
C ASN A 250 -12.06 -3.26 0.02
N PHE A 251 -10.77 -3.47 -0.23
CA PHE A 251 -9.96 -4.38 0.60
C PHE A 251 -9.88 -3.90 2.06
N VAL A 252 -9.78 -2.59 2.29
CA VAL A 252 -9.84 -1.99 3.64
C VAL A 252 -11.19 -2.26 4.32
N ALA A 253 -12.30 -2.13 3.59
CA ALA A 253 -13.63 -2.48 4.10
C ALA A 253 -13.74 -3.97 4.42
N PHE A 254 -13.18 -4.82 3.56
CA PHE A 254 -13.13 -6.27 3.77
C PHE A 254 -12.35 -6.67 5.03
N ILE A 255 -11.22 -6.00 5.32
CA ILE A 255 -10.47 -6.22 6.56
C ILE A 255 -11.33 -5.93 7.79
N GLN A 256 -12.09 -4.83 7.80
CA GLN A 256 -13.01 -4.51 8.90
C GLN A 256 -14.00 -5.66 9.15
N GLU A 257 -14.61 -6.19 8.09
CA GLU A 257 -15.57 -7.28 8.20
C GLU A 257 -14.96 -8.51 8.89
N LYS A 258 -13.74 -8.92 8.48
CA LYS A 258 -13.06 -10.09 9.08
C LYS A 258 -12.59 -9.83 10.49
N CYS A 259 -12.10 -8.63 10.77
CA CYS A 259 -11.72 -8.21 12.12
C CYS A 259 -12.93 -8.18 13.07
N ASN A 260 -14.09 -7.73 12.60
CA ASN A 260 -15.34 -7.74 13.37
C ASN A 260 -15.86 -9.16 13.60
N ALA A 261 -15.83 -10.02 12.59
CA ALA A 261 -16.22 -11.42 12.71
C ALA A 261 -15.41 -12.19 13.77
N TYR A 262 -14.12 -11.87 13.90
CA TYR A 262 -13.27 -12.40 14.96
C TYR A 262 -13.70 -11.87 16.35
N GLY A 263 -14.00 -10.57 16.46
CA GLY A 263 -14.49 -9.95 17.70
C GLY A 263 -15.82 -10.53 18.20
N THR A 264 -16.77 -10.81 17.30
CA THR A 264 -18.08 -11.41 17.63
C THR A 264 -17.98 -12.87 18.04
N LYS A 265 -17.06 -13.67 17.46
CA LYS A 265 -16.85 -15.07 17.88
C LYS A 265 -16.32 -15.18 19.31
N ARG A 266 -15.47 -14.25 19.74
CA ARG A 266 -14.92 -14.24 21.10
C ARG A 266 -15.96 -13.86 22.16
N THR A 267 -16.93 -13.01 21.82
CA THR A 267 -18.03 -12.62 22.72
C THR A 267 -19.09 -13.72 22.87
N GLN A 268 -19.26 -14.59 21.85
CA GLN A 268 -20.13 -15.77 21.96
C GLN A 268 -19.51 -16.91 22.78
N ALA A 269 -18.19 -17.06 22.79
CA ALA A 269 -17.51 -18.11 23.58
C ALA A 269 -17.44 -17.82 25.09
N HIS A 270 -17.86 -16.63 25.53
CA HIS A 270 -17.89 -16.20 26.93
C HIS A 270 -19.32 -15.95 27.46
N ARG A 271 -20.35 -16.44 26.76
CA ARG A 271 -21.72 -16.58 27.26
C ARG A 271 -22.05 -18.06 27.38
#